data_AF-A0A7Y4W245-F1
#
_entry.id   AF-A0A7Y4W245-F1
#
_cell.length_a   1.000
_cell.length_b   1.000
_cell.length_c   1.000
_cell.angle_alpha   90.00
_cell.angle_beta   90.00
_cell.angle_gamma   90.00
#
_symmetry.space_group_name_H-M   'P 1'
#
loop_
_entity.id
_entity.type
_entity.pdbx_description
1 polymer ?
#
loop_
_entity_poly.entity_id
_entity_poly.type
_entity_poly.pdbx_seq_one_letter_code
_entity_poly.pdbx_strand_id
1 'polypeptide(L)'
;MVKLNICERPLFNYQDIVLLPTHRILDAQVLKAEATRQKGFNLHHYAHSGALGFVSQGKAQVCLRFNKQVGLHLYETPLSSDQTIVDEGETLLVTATVVMNKQFEWWVNGFGDGVTLVESHAK
;
A
#
# COMPACT_ATOMS: atom_id res chain seq x y z
N MET A 1 18.80 8.21 -22.36
CA MET A 1 17.35 8.46 -22.20
C MET A 1 16.58 7.26 -22.79
N VAL A 2 15.38 6.91 -22.32
CA VAL A 2 14.60 5.76 -22.85
C VAL A 2 13.27 6.25 -23.41
N LYS A 3 12.91 5.82 -24.61
CA LYS A 3 11.55 5.98 -25.15
C LYS A 3 10.74 4.75 -24.78
N LEU A 4 9.62 4.96 -24.09
CA LEU A 4 8.70 3.90 -23.70
C LEU A 4 7.45 3.96 -24.58
N ASN A 5 7.09 2.85 -25.20
CA ASN A 5 5.83 2.73 -25.95
C ASN A 5 4.73 2.23 -24.98
N ILE A 6 4.14 3.17 -24.25
CA ILE A 6 3.11 2.95 -23.25
C ILE A 6 1.94 3.90 -23.51
N CYS A 7 1.05 3.49 -24.43
CA CYS A 7 -0.14 4.23 -24.84
C CYS A 7 0.13 5.55 -25.62
N GLU A 8 -0.86 6.02 -26.40
CA GLU A 8 -0.74 7.08 -27.43
C GLU A 8 -0.40 8.50 -26.91
N ARG A 9 -0.03 8.66 -25.62
CA ARG A 9 0.38 9.93 -25.04
C ARG A 9 1.89 9.98 -24.82
N PRO A 10 2.64 10.83 -25.55
CA PRO A 10 4.05 11.01 -25.29
C PRO A 10 4.28 11.59 -23.89
N LEU A 11 5.10 10.93 -23.06
CA LEU A 11 5.59 11.44 -21.77
C LEU A 11 6.66 12.54 -21.94
N PHE A 12 6.79 13.12 -23.14
CA PHE A 12 7.79 14.15 -23.41
C PHE A 12 7.32 15.48 -22.79
N ASN A 13 8.20 16.10 -21.97
CA ASN A 13 8.03 17.38 -21.26
C ASN A 13 7.28 17.39 -19.92
N TYR A 14 7.05 16.25 -19.27
CA TYR A 14 6.64 16.25 -17.85
C TYR A 14 7.83 16.61 -16.95
N GLN A 15 7.65 17.61 -16.10
CA GLN A 15 8.60 17.91 -15.01
C GLN A 15 8.26 17.16 -13.72
N ASP A 16 7.06 16.58 -13.66
CA ASP A 16 6.59 15.79 -12.52
C ASP A 16 7.19 14.38 -12.53
N ILE A 17 7.33 13.81 -11.34
CA ILE A 17 7.73 12.41 -11.16
C ILE A 17 6.51 11.53 -11.48
N VAL A 18 6.68 10.61 -12.43
CA VAL A 18 5.63 9.68 -12.87
C VAL A 18 6.01 8.24 -12.55
N LEU A 19 5.03 7.46 -12.12
CA LEU A 19 5.19 6.02 -11.88
C LEU A 19 4.71 5.21 -13.06
N LEU A 20 5.59 4.35 -13.56
CA LEU A 20 5.35 3.50 -14.71
C LEU A 20 5.38 2.04 -14.28
N PRO A 21 4.24 1.32 -14.33
CA PRO A 21 4.21 -0.09 -14.03
C PRO A 21 5.02 -0.86 -15.08
N THR A 22 6.13 -1.49 -14.67
CA THR A 22 7.05 -2.17 -15.59
C THR A 22 6.36 -3.23 -16.46
N HIS A 23 5.38 -3.94 -15.90
CA HIS A 23 4.60 -4.97 -16.62
C HIS A 23 3.70 -4.43 -17.75
N ARG A 24 3.56 -3.09 -17.87
CA ARG A 24 2.80 -2.46 -18.96
C ARG A 24 3.69 -1.90 -20.06
N ILE A 25 5.01 -1.96 -19.90
CA ILE A 25 5.97 -1.48 -20.89
C ILE A 25 6.06 -2.52 -22.01
N LEU A 26 5.63 -2.13 -23.22
CA LEU A 26 5.65 -3.02 -24.39
C LEU A 26 7.04 -3.06 -25.06
N ASP A 27 7.71 -1.91 -25.12
CA ASP A 27 9.01 -1.74 -25.75
C ASP A 27 9.76 -0.54 -25.14
N ALA A 28 11.09 -0.62 -25.15
CA ALA A 28 11.99 0.38 -24.59
C ALA A 28 13.21 0.58 -25.50
N GLN A 29 13.35 1.79 -26.07
CA GLN A 29 14.49 2.13 -26.93
C GLN A 29 15.45 3.06 -26.20
N VAL A 30 16.74 2.69 -26.17
CA VAL A 30 17.81 3.57 -25.69
C VAL A 30 18.07 4.68 -26.71
N LEU A 31 17.95 5.92 -26.26
CA LEU A 31 18.20 7.12 -27.06
C LEU A 31 19.63 7.61 -26.82
N LYS A 32 20.23 8.19 -27.87
CA LYS A 32 21.55 8.84 -27.81
C LYS A 32 21.57 10.10 -26.94
N ALA A 33 20.40 10.67 -26.64
CA ALA A 33 20.29 11.83 -25.76
C ALA A 33 20.54 11.44 -24.29
N GLU A 34 21.22 12.32 -23.57
CA GLU A 34 21.44 12.18 -22.14
C GLU A 34 20.12 12.23 -21.36
N ALA A 35 20.08 11.54 -20.22
CA ALA A 35 18.94 11.61 -19.31
C ALA A 35 19.06 12.86 -18.43
N THR A 36 17.99 13.65 -18.33
CA THR A 36 17.94 14.77 -17.39
C THR A 36 17.58 14.27 -16.01
N ARG A 37 18.50 14.35 -15.05
CA ARG A 37 18.22 14.04 -13.65
C ARG A 37 17.62 15.27 -12.96
N GLN A 38 16.45 15.11 -12.34
CA GLN A 38 15.85 16.19 -11.56
C GLN A 38 16.74 16.52 -10.35
N LYS A 39 17.12 17.79 -10.20
CA LYS A 39 17.98 18.25 -9.11
C LYS A 39 17.26 18.03 -7.77
N GLY A 40 17.96 17.44 -6.81
CA GLY A 40 17.41 17.18 -5.46
C GLY A 40 16.48 15.96 -5.36
N PHE A 41 16.22 15.23 -6.45
CA PHE A 41 15.41 14.01 -6.36
C PHE A 41 16.13 12.92 -5.55
N ASN A 42 15.43 12.40 -4.53
CA ASN A 42 15.84 11.28 -3.70
C ASN A 42 14.74 10.21 -3.71
N LEU A 43 15.05 9.04 -4.26
CA LEU A 43 14.10 7.94 -4.39
C LEU A 43 13.59 7.43 -3.04
N HIS A 44 14.46 7.34 -2.03
CA HIS A 44 14.06 6.92 -0.69
C HIS A 44 13.07 7.90 -0.09
N HIS A 45 13.35 9.20 -0.12
CA HIS A 45 12.43 10.21 0.38
C HIS A 45 11.08 10.17 -0.35
N TYR A 46 11.11 10.08 -1.68
CA TYR A 46 9.90 9.97 -2.50
C TYR A 46 9.09 8.71 -2.18
N ALA A 47 9.74 7.56 -1.98
CA ALA A 47 9.09 6.33 -1.56
C ALA A 47 8.37 6.47 -0.21
N HIS A 48 9.05 7.04 0.79
CA HIS A 48 8.49 7.19 2.14
C HIS A 48 7.44 8.31 2.25
N SER A 49 7.39 9.24 1.30
CA SER A 49 6.34 10.27 1.22
C SER A 49 4.94 9.70 0.95
N GLY A 50 4.83 8.41 0.62
CA GLY A 50 3.57 7.77 0.24
C GLY A 50 3.20 7.95 -1.23
N ALA A 51 3.96 8.73 -2.01
CA ALA A 51 3.72 8.97 -3.44
C ALA A 51 3.72 7.70 -4.30
N LEU A 52 4.43 6.65 -3.87
CA LEU A 52 4.38 5.33 -4.52
C LEU A 52 3.04 4.62 -4.31
N GLY A 53 2.33 4.88 -3.20
CA GLY A 53 1.05 4.24 -2.92
C GLY A 53 1.15 2.75 -2.58
N PHE A 54 2.34 2.20 -2.35
CA PHE A 54 2.53 0.80 -1.93
C PHE A 54 3.73 0.58 -1.01
N VAL A 55 4.42 1.66 -0.61
CA VAL A 55 5.57 1.56 0.30
C VAL A 55 5.05 1.28 1.71
N SER A 56 5.65 0.27 2.34
CA SER A 56 5.44 -0.03 3.75
C SER A 56 5.87 1.15 4.62
N GLN A 57 4.98 1.63 5.48
CA GLN A 57 5.24 2.62 6.52
C GLN A 57 5.87 1.96 7.78
N GLY A 58 6.21 0.68 7.72
CA GLY A 58 6.66 -0.11 8.86
C GLY A 58 5.60 -1.11 9.35
N LYS A 59 5.89 -1.76 10.47
CA LYS A 59 4.92 -2.62 11.16
C LYS A 59 4.27 -1.83 12.29
N ALA A 60 2.97 -2.01 12.47
CA ALA A 60 2.25 -1.48 13.60
C ALA A 60 1.39 -2.59 14.20
N GLN A 61 1.22 -2.55 15.51
CA GLN A 61 0.18 -3.31 16.17
C GLN A 61 -1.13 -2.55 16.02
N VAL A 62 -2.14 -3.21 15.45
CA VAL A 62 -3.48 -2.64 15.28
C VAL A 62 -4.47 -3.37 16.16
N CYS A 63 -5.47 -2.64 16.63
CA CYS A 63 -6.65 -3.17 17.29
C CYS A 63 -7.88 -2.79 16.45
N LEU A 64 -8.55 -3.80 15.91
CA LEU A 64 -9.70 -3.66 15.03
C LEU A 64 -10.92 -4.29 15.71
N ARG A 65 -12.04 -3.58 15.72
CA ARG A 65 -13.33 -4.13 16.14
C ARG A 65 -14.11 -4.54 14.90
N PHE A 66 -14.44 -5.82 14.79
CA PHE A 66 -15.26 -6.38 13.71
C PHE A 66 -16.66 -6.68 14.21
N ASN A 67 -17.66 -6.51 13.35
CA ASN A 67 -18.94 -7.19 13.55
C ASN A 67 -18.72 -8.70 13.52
N LYS A 68 -19.37 -9.46 14.39
CA LYS A 68 -19.07 -10.88 14.58
C LYS A 68 -19.12 -11.68 13.29
N GLN A 69 -20.17 -11.53 12.49
CA GLN A 69 -20.30 -12.23 11.21
C GLN A 69 -19.17 -11.92 10.22
N VAL A 70 -18.65 -10.69 10.25
CA VAL A 70 -17.57 -10.24 9.37
C VAL A 70 -16.23 -10.80 9.86
N GLY A 71 -15.96 -10.75 11.17
CA GLY A 71 -14.67 -11.16 11.74
C GLY A 71 -14.45 -12.67 11.88
N LEU A 72 -15.49 -13.51 11.73
CA LEU A 72 -15.40 -14.97 11.93
C LEU A 72 -14.31 -15.65 11.08
N HIS A 73 -14.09 -15.20 9.85
CA HIS A 73 -13.06 -15.77 8.99
C HIS A 73 -11.63 -15.64 9.57
N LEU A 74 -11.40 -14.68 10.48
CA LEU A 74 -10.09 -14.45 11.09
C LEU A 74 -9.66 -15.55 12.06
N TYR A 75 -10.56 -16.46 12.46
CA TYR A 75 -10.18 -17.69 13.17
C TYR A 75 -9.45 -18.68 12.27
N GLU A 76 -9.74 -18.68 10.97
CA GLU A 76 -9.13 -19.59 9.99
C GLU A 76 -7.97 -18.92 9.24
N THR A 77 -8.15 -17.65 8.87
CA THR A 77 -7.16 -16.86 8.14
C THR A 77 -6.71 -15.65 8.98
N PRO A 78 -5.80 -15.85 9.95
CA PRO A 78 -5.32 -14.77 10.81
C PRO A 78 -4.50 -13.74 10.03
N LEU A 79 -4.58 -12.47 10.45
CA LEU A 79 -3.80 -11.36 9.91
C LEU A 79 -2.29 -11.54 10.09
N SER A 80 -1.89 -12.11 11.22
CA SER A 80 -0.51 -12.38 11.59
C SER A 80 -0.44 -13.50 12.63
N SER A 81 0.75 -14.04 12.85
CA SER A 81 0.97 -15.13 13.83
C SER A 81 0.75 -14.71 15.28
N ASP A 82 0.84 -13.41 15.58
CA ASP A 82 0.59 -12.83 16.90
C ASP A 82 -0.85 -12.32 17.06
N GLN A 83 -1.76 -12.70 16.16
CA GLN A 83 -3.15 -12.31 16.23
C GLN A 83 -3.83 -12.86 17.50
N THR A 84 -4.54 -12.00 18.22
CA THR A 84 -5.44 -12.37 19.30
C THR A 84 -6.86 -11.89 18.99
N ILE A 85 -7.85 -12.67 19.41
CA ILE A 85 -9.28 -12.34 19.24
C ILE A 85 -9.96 -12.41 20.61
N VAL A 86 -10.71 -11.36 20.94
CA VAL A 86 -11.61 -11.31 22.11
C VAL A 86 -13.04 -11.24 21.59
N ASP A 87 -13.87 -12.20 21.97
CA ASP A 87 -15.30 -12.22 21.62
C ASP A 87 -16.08 -11.37 22.63
N GLU A 88 -16.69 -10.28 22.16
CA GLU A 88 -17.50 -9.35 22.95
C GLU A 88 -19.02 -9.62 22.79
N GLY A 89 -19.41 -10.77 22.21
CA GLY A 89 -20.80 -11.15 21.99
C GLY A 89 -21.28 -10.80 20.59
N GLU A 90 -21.46 -9.51 20.31
CA GLU A 90 -21.90 -8.98 19.00
C GLU A 90 -20.73 -8.56 18.10
N THR A 91 -19.57 -8.29 18.71
CA THR A 91 -18.34 -7.85 18.03
C THR A 91 -17.16 -8.73 18.42
N LEU A 92 -16.13 -8.72 17.57
CA LEU A 92 -14.85 -9.35 17.80
C LEU A 92 -13.78 -8.26 17.85
N LEU A 93 -13.03 -8.18 18.95
CA LEU A 93 -11.87 -7.31 19.06
C LEU A 93 -10.62 -8.11 18.65
N VAL A 94 -9.95 -7.66 17.59
CA VAL A 94 -8.82 -8.35 16.97
C VAL A 94 -7.58 -7.48 17.08
N THR A 95 -6.52 -8.03 17.70
CA THR A 95 -5.22 -7.36 17.80
C THR A 95 -4.18 -8.15 17.03
N ALA A 96 -3.39 -7.48 16.18
CA ALA A 96 -2.39 -8.13 15.34
C ALA A 96 -1.26 -7.16 14.94
N THR A 97 -0.03 -7.66 14.74
CA THR A 97 1.04 -6.87 14.11
C THR A 97 0.96 -7.00 12.60
N VAL A 98 0.66 -5.89 11.91
CA VAL A 98 0.50 -5.84 10.45
C VAL A 98 1.44 -4.82 9.83
N VAL A 99 1.72 -4.98 8.53
CA VAL A 99 2.47 -4.00 7.75
C VAL A 99 1.54 -2.87 7.36
N MET A 100 1.86 -1.65 7.78
CA MET A 100 1.11 -0.45 7.41
C MET A 100 1.41 -0.08 5.96
N ASN A 101 0.52 -0.45 5.05
CA ASN A 101 0.61 -0.09 3.64
C ASN A 101 -0.78 0.10 3.04
N LYS A 102 -0.85 0.58 1.79
CA LYS A 102 -2.13 0.74 1.09
C LYS A 102 -2.91 -0.56 0.92
N GLN A 103 -2.24 -1.71 0.83
CA GLN A 103 -2.92 -2.99 0.74
C GLN A 103 -3.71 -3.30 2.03
N PHE A 104 -3.13 -3.04 3.21
CA PHE A 104 -3.83 -3.18 4.48
C PHE A 104 -4.98 -2.18 4.58
N GLU A 105 -4.76 -0.91 4.22
CA GLU A 105 -5.83 0.09 4.20
C GLU A 105 -6.99 -0.32 3.28
N TRP A 106 -6.70 -0.80 2.07
CA TRP A 106 -7.73 -1.28 1.14
C TRP A 106 -8.44 -2.52 1.66
N TRP A 107 -7.70 -3.44 2.29
CA TRP A 107 -8.28 -4.63 2.91
C TRP A 107 -9.27 -4.24 4.02
N VAL A 108 -8.88 -3.32 4.93
CA VAL A 108 -9.78 -2.82 5.98
C VAL A 108 -10.99 -2.10 5.38
N ASN A 109 -10.77 -1.19 4.42
CA ASN A 109 -11.85 -0.47 3.76
C ASN A 109 -12.82 -1.38 2.98
N GLY A 110 -12.36 -2.55 2.55
CA GLY A 110 -13.20 -3.56 1.88
C GLY A 110 -14.34 -4.10 2.75
N PHE A 111 -14.24 -3.99 4.08
CA PHE A 111 -15.29 -4.42 5.00
C PHE A 111 -16.35 -3.36 5.29
N GLY A 112 -16.17 -2.12 4.83
CA GLY A 112 -17.11 -1.02 5.07
C GLY A 112 -17.38 -0.78 6.56
N ASP A 113 -18.65 -0.77 6.94
CA ASP A 113 -19.12 -0.60 8.33
C ASP A 113 -18.95 -1.86 9.19
N GLY A 114 -18.49 -2.97 8.61
CA GLY A 114 -18.20 -4.22 9.29
C GLY A 114 -16.95 -4.21 10.17
N VAL A 115 -16.14 -3.15 10.09
CA VAL A 115 -14.89 -3.00 10.85
C VAL A 115 -14.70 -1.57 11.32
N THR A 116 -14.09 -1.39 12.49
CA THR A 116 -13.67 -0.09 13.01
C THR A 116 -12.26 -0.20 13.58
N LEU A 117 -11.37 0.70 13.19
CA LEU A 117 -10.06 0.82 13.80
C LEU A 117 -10.19 1.49 15.18
N VAL A 118 -9.78 0.78 16.23
CA VAL A 118 -9.82 1.27 17.62
C VAL A 118 -8.54 2.02 17.95
N GLU A 119 -7.39 1.38 17.70
CA GLU A 119 -6.07 1.96 17.96
C GLU A 119 -5.00 1.35 17.05
N SER A 120 -3.91 2.10 16.85
CA SER A 120 -2.73 1.63 16.14
C SER A 120 -1.47 2.16 16.83
N HIS A 121 -0.57 1.25 17.21
CA HIS A 121 0.71 1.58 17.83
C HIS A 121 1.85 1.17 16.90
N ALA A 122 2.71 2.12 16.54
CA ALA A 122 3.92 1.83 15.77
C ALA A 122 4.82 0.87 16.58
N LYS A 123 5.40 -0.12 15.91
CA LYS A 123 6.28 -1.12 16.53
C LYS A 123 7.73 -0.91 16.12
#